data_AF-A0A1U7E9I9-F1
#
_entry.id   AF-A0A1U7E9I9-F1
#
_cell.length_a   1.000
_cell.length_b   1.000
_cell.length_c   1.000
_cell.angle_alpha   90.00
_cell.angle_beta   90.00
_cell.angle_gamma   90.00
#
_symmetry.space_group_name_H-M   'P 1'
#
loop_
_entity.id
_entity.type
_entity.pdbx_description
1 polymer ?
#
loop_
_entity_poly.entity_id
_entity_poly.type
_entity_poly.pdbx_seq_one_letter_code
_entity_poly.pdbx_strand_id
1 'polypeptide(L)' 'MLAVAFNPDKVIIGGGISSRDDLITDVSDMVQAYLERTNATDLDVEVVACQYHNDANSVGAVASFLDQKK' A
#
# COMPACT_ATOMS: atom_id res chain seq x y z
N MET A 1 -5.12 -9.46 -7.89
CA MET A 1 -6.58 -9.38 -7.67
C MET A 1 -7.00 -8.10 -6.95
N LEU A 2 -6.33 -7.66 -5.87
CA LEU A 2 -6.64 -6.38 -5.20
C LEU A 2 -6.67 -5.18 -6.17
N ALA A 3 -5.60 -4.98 -6.95
CA ALA A 3 -5.52 -3.89 -7.92
C ALA A 3 -6.66 -3.92 -8.96
N VAL A 4 -7.00 -5.11 -9.48
CA VAL A 4 -8.10 -5.27 -10.45
C VAL A 4 -9.47 -5.03 -9.83
N ALA A 5 -9.67 -5.46 -8.59
CA ALA A 5 -10.97 -5.36 -7.92
C ALA A 5 -11.30 -3.93 -7.45
N PHE A 6 -10.28 -3.15 -7.09
CA PHE A 6 -10.45 -1.84 -6.48
C PHE A 6 -9.92 -0.68 -7.31
N ASN A 7 -9.07 -0.94 -8.31
CA ASN A 7 -8.36 0.06 -9.11
C ASN A 7 -7.85 1.28 -8.28
N PRO A 8 -7.06 1.05 -7.21
CA PRO A 8 -6.61 2.13 -6.35
C PRO A 8 -5.47 2.91 -7.00
N ASP A 9 -5.36 4.22 -6.74
CA ASP A 9 -4.19 4.98 -7.19
C ASP A 9 -2.90 4.52 -6.46
N LYS A 10 -3.02 4.16 -5.17
CA LYS A 10 -1.89 3.70 -4.35
C LYS A 10 -2.25 2.50 -3.46
N VAL A 11 -1.27 1.63 -3.27
CA VAL A 11 -1.29 0.55 -2.29
C VAL A 11 -0.20 0.81 -1.26
N ILE A 12 -0.59 0.97 0.01
CA ILE A 12 0.33 1.28 1.11
C ILE A 12 0.64 -0.01 1.89
N ILE A 13 1.92 -0.34 2.02
CA ILE A 13 2.40 -1.47 2.84
C ILE A 13 2.85 -0.94 4.19
N GLY A 14 2.15 -1.36 5.27
CA GLY A 14 2.44 -0.94 6.64
C GLY A 14 3.05 -2.02 7.53
N GLY A 15 3.15 -1.72 8.84
CA GLY A 15 3.75 -2.60 9.84
C GLY A 15 5.27 -2.59 9.84
N GLY A 16 5.90 -3.27 10.79
CA GLY A 16 7.36 -3.22 10.96
C GLY A 16 8.18 -3.67 9.74
N ILE A 17 7.63 -4.56 8.90
CA ILE A 17 8.31 -5.01 7.67
C ILE A 17 8.46 -3.90 6.64
N SER A 18 7.56 -2.91 6.64
CA SER A 18 7.59 -1.78 5.69
C SER A 18 8.81 -0.86 5.84
N SER A 19 9.59 -1.02 6.91
CA SER A 19 10.85 -0.30 7.13
C SER A 19 12.05 -0.93 6.41
N ARG A 20 11.85 -2.06 5.71
CA ARG A 20 12.89 -2.72 4.93
C ARG A 20 13.01 -2.04 3.56
N ASP A 21 14.19 -1.48 3.27
CA ASP A 21 14.41 -0.59 2.12
C ASP A 21 14.11 -1.23 0.75
N ASP A 22 14.35 -2.54 0.60
CA ASP A 22 14.16 -3.29 -0.64
C ASP A 22 12.71 -3.75 -0.85
N LEU A 23 11.88 -3.78 0.20
CA LEU A 23 10.55 -4.41 0.16
C LEU A 23 9.65 -3.78 -0.89
N ILE A 24 9.64 -2.44 -0.96
CA ILE A 24 8.73 -1.74 -1.87
C ILE A 24 9.12 -2.00 -3.31
N THR A 25 10.41 -2.02 -3.62
CA THR A 25 10.89 -2.39 -4.96
C THR A 25 10.53 -3.82 -5.30
N ASP A 26 10.84 -4.78 -4.42
CA ASP A 26 10.52 -6.20 -4.63
C ASP A 26 9.02 -6.43 -4.89
N VAL A 27 8.17 -5.80 -4.08
CA VAL A 27 6.71 -5.93 -4.20
C VAL A 27 6.19 -5.23 -5.46
N SER A 28 6.74 -4.08 -5.82
CA SER A 28 6.37 -3.37 -7.05
C SER A 28 6.68 -4.21 -8.29
N ASP A 29 7.86 -4.81 -8.34
CA ASP A 29 8.28 -5.69 -9.44
C ASP A 29 7.37 -6.91 -9.57
N MET A 30 7.01 -7.52 -8.43
CA MET A 30 6.05 -8.61 -8.40
C MET A 30 4.67 -8.18 -8.91
N VAL A 31 4.16 -7.04 -8.44
CA VAL A 31 2.86 -6.50 -8.87
C VAL A 31 2.85 -6.24 -10.37
N GLN A 32 3.90 -5.61 -10.91
CA GLN A 32 4.03 -5.34 -12.34
C GLN A 32 4.03 -6.65 -13.15
N ALA A 33 4.84 -7.64 -12.75
CA ALA A 33 4.87 -8.94 -13.40
C ALA A 33 3.49 -9.64 -13.35
N TYR A 34 2.73 -9.48 -12.26
CA TYR A 34 1.36 -10.01 -12.17
C TYR A 34 0.41 -9.31 -13.14
N LEU A 35 0.46 -7.97 -13.24
CA LEU A 35 -0.40 -7.21 -14.14
C LEU A 35 -0.14 -7.60 -15.60
N GLU A 36 1.12 -7.69 -16.00
CA GLU A 36 1.55 -8.15 -17.32
C GLU A 36 1.02 -9.57 -17.64
N ARG A 37 1.21 -10.50 -16.71
CA ARG A 37 0.75 -11.90 -16.87
C ARG A 37 -0.76 -12.02 -17.01
N THR A 38 -1.52 -11.07 -16.44
CA THR A 38 -3.00 -11.05 -16.51
C THR A 38 -3.55 -10.15 -17.61
N ASN A 39 -2.67 -9.50 -18.40
CA ASN A 39 -3.04 -8.53 -19.42
C ASN A 39 -3.86 -7.34 -18.87
N ALA A 40 -3.61 -6.98 -17.60
CA ALA A 40 -4.25 -5.88 -16.89
C ALA A 40 -3.33 -4.65 -16.84
N THR A 41 -2.64 -4.38 -17.95
CA THR A 41 -1.59 -3.36 -18.07
C THR A 41 -2.11 -1.93 -18.05
N ASP A 42 -3.42 -1.74 -18.16
CA ASP A 42 -4.08 -0.42 -18.08
C ASP A 42 -4.23 0.07 -16.63
N LEU A 43 -3.93 -0.78 -15.63
CA LEU A 43 -3.93 -0.41 -14.22
C LEU A 43 -2.59 0.21 -13.84
N ASP A 44 -2.64 1.45 -13.39
CA ASP A 44 -1.49 2.17 -12.82
C ASP A 44 -1.63 2.21 -11.29
N VAL A 45 -0.84 1.39 -10.61
CA VAL A 45 -0.87 1.23 -9.15
C VAL A 45 0.50 1.55 -8.58
N GLU A 46 0.57 2.54 -7.69
CA GLU A 46 1.80 2.85 -6.98
C GLU A 46 1.86 2.07 -5.66
N VAL A 47 2.90 1.24 -5.47
CA VAL A 47 3.14 0.59 -4.17
C VAL A 47 4.10 1.46 -3.37
N VAL A 48 3.74 1.78 -2.12
CA VAL A 48 4.55 2.64 -1.25
C VAL A 48 4.64 2.08 0.17
N ALA A 49 5.73 2.41 0.87
CA ALA A 49 5.83 2.16 2.30
C ALA A 49 4.92 3.11 3.07
N CYS A 50 4.30 2.60 4.14
CA CYS A 50 3.59 3.45 5.09
C CYS A 50 4.57 4.41 5.77
N GLN A 51 4.35 5.71 5.65
CA GLN A 51 5.16 6.75 6.27
C GLN A 51 5.34 6.56 7.79
N TYR A 52 4.31 6.03 8.47
CA TYR A 52 4.32 5.83 9.91
C TYR A 52 4.82 4.44 10.31
N HIS A 53 5.12 3.56 9.35
CA HIS A 53 5.63 2.21 9.56
C HIS A 53 4.92 1.46 10.69
N ASN A 54 5.62 1.23 11.81
CA ASN A 54 5.13 0.51 12.98
C ASN A 54 4.18 1.35 13.86
N ASP A 55 4.27 2.67 13.79
CA ASP A 55 3.46 3.59 14.59
C ASP A 55 2.11 3.92 13.94
N ALA A 56 1.86 3.40 12.73
CA ALA A 56 0.62 3.63 11.98
C ALA A 56 -0.64 3.28 12.78
N ASN A 57 -0.60 2.23 13.60
CA ASN A 57 -1.72 1.84 14.45
C ASN A 57 -2.08 2.93 15.48
N SER A 58 -1.07 3.43 16.20
CA SER A 58 -1.27 4.43 17.25
C SER A 58 -1.68 5.79 16.68
N VAL A 59 -1.02 6.21 15.60
CA VAL A 59 -1.38 7.45 14.87
C VAL A 59 -2.80 7.34 14.33
N GLY A 60 -3.16 6.20 13.74
CA GLY A 60 -4.50 5.93 13.21
C GLY A 60 -5.58 5.96 14.29
N ALA A 61 -5.30 5.41 15.48
CA ALA A 61 -6.23 5.45 16.60
C ALA A 61 -6.55 6.88 17.06
N VAL A 62 -5.53 7.73 17.18
CA VAL A 62 -5.71 9.14 17.55
C VAL A 62 -6.45 9.89 16.45
N ALA A 63 -6.05 9.71 15.18
CA ALA A 63 -6.72 10.37 14.05
C ALA A 63 -8.21 10.00 13.96
N SER A 64 -8.54 8.71 14.13
CA SER A 64 -9.92 8.23 14.14
C SER A 64 -10.73 8.81 15.29
N PHE A 65 -10.16 8.89 16.50
CA PHE A 65 -10.83 9.51 17.64
C PHE A 65 -11.11 11.00 17.44
N LEU A 66 -10.18 11.73 16.82
CA LEU A 66 -10.34 13.15 16.52
C LEU A 66 -11.38 13.39 15.42
N ASP A 67 -11.44 12.51 14.42
CA ASP A 67 -12.42 12.62 13.32
C ASP A 67 -13.86 12.34 13.80
N GLN A 68 -14.05 11.34 14.65
CA GLN A 68 -15.35 11.01 15.26
C GLN A 68 -15.90 12.09 16.20
N LYS A 69 -15.05 13.03 16.65
CA LYS A 69 -15.43 14.14 17.54
C LYS A 69 -15.78 15.43 16.80
N LYS A 70 -15.63 15.45 15.47
CA LYS A 70 -16.19 16.52 14.63
C LYS A 70 -17.68 16.34 14.45
#